data_AF-A0AAD6XX34-F1
#
_entry.id   AF-A0AAD6XX34-F1
#
_cell.length_a   1.000
_cell.length_b   1.000
_cell.length_c   1.000
_cell.angle_alpha   90.00
_cell.angle_beta   90.00
_cell.angle_gamma   90.00
#
_symmetry.space_group_name_H-M   'P 1'
#
loop_
_entity.id
_entity.type
_entity.pdbx_description
1 polymer ?
#
loop_
_entity_poly.entity_id
_entity_poly.type
_entity_poly.pdbx_seq_one_letter_code
_entity_poly.pdbx_strand_id
1 'polypeptide(L)'
;MPPSTSSLFSGAVTISWVPRSGAWAVMTLDPLDSLVRAHLDDSLARELARALRPQKYVVYVANEVRRVYDPDPQVPHWSEHTVELLMQGLPWTDPAACIDSAMSMPVFPATSHPEGRDALLTSTPFPWENCYLAPFTSLVVRSIATQTSEPIVHELPLSQQERHERYAAEDARRREEWRRRNAAHALLGCHSAPGARSDWEAESVAEITPAPTPSSAVFGFASSTAPQWGSVAGDGDSTGSPPYLLSAPFADDDSDEGVGPGQYEITPMVSFSHDLSTVKTLLPPEDFFVELRKLRSIAGGAHYRQMLIATRRREEDENYDGRSDVFIYAVSTTTRKPFSRAISEFGRRVKDVLRPKN
;
A
#
# COMPACT_ATOMS: atom_id res chain seq x y z
N MET A 1 -56.58 1.34 39.73
CA MET A 1 -55.89 1.70 38.46
C MET A 1 -54.63 2.48 38.84
N PRO A 2 -53.42 1.91 38.68
CA PRO A 2 -52.20 2.70 38.81
C PRO A 2 -51.92 3.47 37.51
N PRO A 3 -51.33 4.67 37.58
CA PRO A 3 -51.03 5.48 36.42
C PRO A 3 -49.84 4.89 35.64
N SER A 4 -50.01 4.79 34.33
CA SER A 4 -48.97 4.43 33.38
C SER A 4 -47.87 5.48 33.38
N THR A 5 -46.69 5.14 33.91
CA THR A 5 -45.46 5.91 33.75
C THR A 5 -44.90 5.68 32.36
N SER A 6 -45.24 6.58 31.44
CA SER A 6 -44.58 6.73 30.15
C SER A 6 -43.12 7.11 30.39
N SER A 7 -42.22 6.15 30.20
CA SER A 7 -40.77 6.39 30.22
C SER A 7 -40.36 7.17 28.97
N LEU A 8 -40.06 8.45 29.17
CA LEU A 8 -39.32 9.27 28.21
C LEU A 8 -37.83 8.95 28.38
N PHE A 9 -37.35 7.90 27.71
CA PHE A 9 -35.91 7.77 27.48
C PHE A 9 -35.50 8.86 26.50
N SER A 10 -35.08 10.00 27.05
CA SER A 10 -34.24 10.97 26.35
C SER A 10 -32.95 10.22 25.96
N GLY A 11 -32.84 9.82 24.70
CA GLY A 11 -31.70 9.09 24.18
C GLY A 11 -30.45 9.97 24.28
N ALA A 12 -29.60 9.72 25.26
CA ALA A 12 -28.32 10.39 25.38
C ALA A 12 -27.49 10.09 24.11
N VAL A 13 -27.23 11.13 23.32
CA VAL A 13 -26.30 11.04 22.19
C VAL A 13 -24.92 10.75 22.77
N THR A 14 -24.40 9.55 22.51
CA THR A 14 -23.06 9.17 22.95
C THR A 14 -22.07 9.79 21.96
N ILE A 15 -21.26 10.74 22.43
CA ILE A 15 -20.17 11.32 21.63
C ILE A 15 -18.98 10.37 21.69
N SER A 16 -18.43 10.01 20.53
CA SER A 16 -17.24 9.17 20.41
C SER A 16 -16.14 9.88 19.61
N TRP A 17 -14.90 9.38 19.72
CA TRP A 17 -13.76 9.88 18.95
C TRP A 17 -13.50 8.98 17.75
N VAL A 18 -13.10 9.59 16.64
CA VAL A 18 -12.76 8.94 15.37
C VAL A 18 -11.33 9.32 14.97
N PRO A 19 -10.48 8.35 14.57
CA PRO A 19 -10.74 6.90 14.56
C PRO A 19 -10.69 6.31 15.98
N ARG A 20 -11.30 5.14 16.18
CA ARG A 20 -11.20 4.35 17.41
C ARG A 20 -10.44 3.06 17.15
N SER A 21 -9.43 2.77 17.97
CA SER A 21 -8.70 1.50 17.96
C SER A 21 -9.62 0.31 18.18
N GLY A 22 -9.39 -0.78 17.44
CA GLY A 22 -10.23 -1.97 17.46
C GLY A 22 -11.55 -1.81 16.70
N ALA A 23 -11.82 -0.66 16.08
CA ALA A 23 -13.02 -0.44 15.29
C ALA A 23 -12.72 -0.38 13.79
N TRP A 24 -13.78 -0.59 13.01
CA TRP A 24 -13.75 -0.42 11.57
C TRP A 24 -14.15 0.99 11.18
N ALA A 25 -13.51 1.51 10.14
CA ALA A 25 -13.76 2.87 9.67
C ALA A 25 -13.67 2.95 8.15
N VAL A 26 -14.37 3.93 7.59
CA VAL A 26 -14.12 4.44 6.25
C VAL A 26 -12.97 5.43 6.33
N MET A 27 -11.91 5.16 5.60
CA MET A 27 -10.74 6.00 5.46
C MET A 27 -10.75 6.69 4.08
N THR A 28 -10.37 7.96 4.04
CA THR A 28 -10.19 8.72 2.79
C THR A 28 -8.90 9.51 2.87
N LEU A 29 -8.08 9.45 1.81
CA LEU A 29 -6.83 10.20 1.73
C LEU A 29 -7.12 11.71 1.70
N ASP A 30 -6.35 12.50 2.44
CA ASP A 30 -6.31 13.97 2.32
C ASP A 30 -4.97 14.41 1.72
N PRO A 31 -4.90 14.59 0.39
CA PRO A 31 -3.67 15.00 -0.29
C PRO A 31 -3.17 16.38 0.13
N LEU A 32 -4.07 17.32 0.43
CA LEU A 32 -3.70 18.69 0.73
C LEU A 32 -3.10 18.79 2.11
N ASP A 33 -3.79 18.24 3.11
CA ASP A 33 -3.26 18.24 4.48
C ASP A 33 -1.96 17.44 4.56
N SER A 34 -1.84 16.35 3.80
CA SER A 34 -0.57 15.61 3.69
C SER A 34 0.58 16.55 3.31
N LEU A 35 0.44 17.32 2.22
CA LEU A 35 1.49 18.25 1.78
C LEU A 35 1.76 19.38 2.77
N VAL A 36 0.71 19.94 3.39
CA VAL A 36 0.85 21.00 4.39
C VAL A 36 1.66 20.51 5.59
N ARG A 37 1.37 19.30 6.08
CA ARG A 37 2.07 18.69 7.22
C ARG A 37 3.49 18.23 6.90
N ALA A 38 3.79 18.02 5.63
CA ALA A 38 5.16 17.83 5.15
C ALA A 38 5.93 19.16 4.98
N HIS A 39 5.33 20.30 5.34
CA HIS A 39 5.88 21.65 5.16
C HIS A 39 6.24 21.97 3.69
N LEU A 40 5.48 21.39 2.76
CA LEU A 40 5.68 21.58 1.32
C LEU A 40 4.84 22.77 0.81
N ASP A 41 5.39 23.97 0.95
CA ASP A 41 4.85 25.20 0.39
C ASP A 41 5.15 25.34 -1.12
N ASP A 42 4.42 24.58 -1.94
CA ASP A 42 4.56 24.60 -3.39
C ASP A 42 3.19 24.70 -4.09
N SER A 43 2.99 25.74 -4.90
CA SER A 43 1.70 26.06 -5.53
C SER A 43 1.28 25.00 -6.55
N LEU A 44 2.22 24.48 -7.34
CA LEU A 44 1.97 23.43 -8.32
C LEU A 44 1.59 22.11 -7.62
N ALA A 45 2.27 21.76 -6.53
CA ALA A 45 1.98 20.58 -5.75
C ALA A 45 0.58 20.64 -5.14
N ARG A 46 0.17 21.80 -4.63
CA ARG A 46 -1.20 22.02 -4.15
C ARG A 46 -2.24 21.91 -5.26
N GLU A 47 -1.96 22.40 -6.46
CA GLU A 47 -2.85 22.24 -7.62
C GLU A 47 -3.00 20.77 -8.00
N LEU A 48 -1.90 20.03 -8.09
CA LEU A 48 -1.91 18.59 -8.38
C LEU A 48 -2.61 17.78 -7.28
N ALA A 49 -2.39 18.11 -6.01
CA ALA A 49 -3.07 17.49 -4.88
C ALA A 49 -4.58 17.74 -4.89
N ARG A 50 -5.05 18.95 -5.26
CA ARG A 50 -6.48 19.23 -5.47
C ARG A 50 -7.09 18.45 -6.63
N ALA A 51 -6.28 18.13 -7.63
CA ALA A 51 -6.73 17.35 -8.78
C ALA A 51 -6.84 15.85 -8.46
N LEU A 52 -6.23 15.37 -7.39
CA LEU A 52 -6.45 14.01 -6.92
C LEU A 52 -7.91 13.82 -6.50
N ARG A 53 -8.44 12.64 -6.78
CA ARG A 53 -9.80 12.23 -6.41
C ARG A 53 -9.70 11.03 -5.45
N PRO A 54 -9.40 11.28 -4.16
CA PRO A 54 -9.33 10.24 -3.16
C PRO A 54 -10.58 9.37 -3.15
N GLN A 55 -10.40 8.06 -3.09
CA GLN A 55 -11.50 7.14 -2.89
C GLN A 55 -11.69 6.79 -1.41
N LYS A 56 -12.79 6.10 -1.14
CA LYS A 56 -13.14 5.59 0.19
C LYS A 56 -12.72 4.15 0.32
N TYR A 57 -11.99 3.85 1.37
CA TYR A 57 -11.51 2.51 1.69
C TYR A 57 -12.02 2.11 3.07
N VAL A 58 -12.37 0.84 3.25
CA VAL A 58 -12.74 0.32 4.57
C VAL A 58 -11.48 -0.25 5.22
N VAL A 59 -11.21 0.16 6.46
CA VAL A 59 -10.03 -0.27 7.19
C VAL A 59 -10.38 -0.73 8.60
N TYR A 60 -9.58 -1.64 9.13
CA TYR A 60 -9.52 -1.95 10.55
C TYR A 60 -8.45 -1.08 11.20
N VAL A 61 -8.79 -0.42 12.30
CA VAL A 61 -7.84 0.40 13.07
C VAL A 61 -7.18 -0.49 14.11
N ALA A 62 -6.05 -1.11 13.76
CA ALA A 62 -5.46 -2.19 14.54
C ALA A 62 -4.93 -1.75 15.90
N ASN A 63 -4.15 -0.67 15.93
CA ASN A 63 -3.67 -0.08 17.16
C ASN A 63 -3.39 1.42 16.97
N GLU A 64 -3.64 2.20 18.01
CA GLU A 64 -3.21 3.59 18.12
C GLU A 64 -1.81 3.61 18.70
N VAL A 65 -0.80 4.05 17.92
CA VAL A 65 0.50 4.35 18.50
C VAL A 65 1.15 5.51 17.79
N ARG A 66 0.88 6.71 18.33
CA ARG A 66 1.81 7.82 18.64
C ARG A 66 1.04 9.13 18.46
N ARG A 67 0.65 9.75 19.58
CA ARG A 67 0.17 11.14 19.55
C ARG A 67 1.37 12.01 19.24
N VAL A 68 1.31 12.74 18.14
CA VAL A 68 2.35 13.71 17.79
C VAL A 68 1.80 15.08 18.11
N TYR A 69 2.33 15.67 19.17
CA TYR A 69 2.05 17.05 19.53
C TYR A 69 2.83 17.95 18.57
N ASP A 70 2.08 18.69 17.76
CA ASP A 70 2.66 19.84 17.05
C ASP A 70 3.05 20.91 18.10
N PRO A 71 4.28 21.44 18.06
CA PRO A 71 4.69 22.52 18.96
C PRO A 71 3.89 23.80 18.77
N ASP A 72 3.23 24.00 17.61
CA ASP A 72 2.33 25.13 17.39
C ASP A 72 0.92 24.82 17.93
N PRO A 73 0.44 25.53 18.98
CA PRO A 73 -0.89 25.33 19.55
C PRO A 73 -2.04 25.73 18.61
N GLN A 74 -1.78 26.46 17.51
CA GLN A 74 -2.78 26.79 16.51
C GLN A 74 -3.03 25.65 15.52
N VAL A 75 -2.14 24.67 15.50
CA VAL A 75 -2.19 23.57 14.56
C VAL A 75 -2.88 22.37 15.23
N PRO A 76 -3.97 21.84 14.67
CA PRO A 76 -4.65 20.69 15.25
C PRO A 76 -3.68 19.52 15.42
N HIS A 77 -3.63 18.95 16.62
CA HIS A 77 -2.83 17.76 16.87
C HIS A 77 -3.33 16.60 16.02
N TRP A 78 -2.38 15.79 15.54
CA TRP A 78 -2.67 14.57 14.81
C TRP A 78 -2.07 13.37 15.53
N SER A 79 -2.61 12.20 15.22
CA SER A 79 -2.16 10.93 15.74
C SER A 79 -1.78 10.01 14.60
N GLU A 80 -0.75 9.19 14.81
CA GLU A 80 -0.41 8.09 13.93
C GLU A 80 -1.23 6.85 14.31
N HIS A 81 -1.78 6.21 13.29
CA HIS A 81 -2.59 5.01 13.40
C HIS A 81 -2.06 3.95 12.46
N THR A 82 -1.97 2.72 12.95
CA THR A 82 -1.76 1.56 12.09
C THR A 82 -3.11 1.06 11.62
N VAL A 83 -3.32 1.07 10.31
CA VAL A 83 -4.58 0.65 9.68
C VAL A 83 -4.34 -0.49 8.72
N GLU A 84 -5.28 -1.43 8.67
CA GLU A 84 -5.27 -2.59 7.78
C GLU A 84 -6.44 -2.50 6.80
N LEU A 85 -6.17 -2.66 5.50
CA LEU A 85 -7.19 -2.53 4.47
C LEU A 85 -8.07 -3.78 4.41
N LEU A 86 -9.39 -3.57 4.43
CA LEU A 86 -10.36 -4.63 4.18
C LEU A 86 -10.42 -4.95 2.70
N MET A 87 -10.49 -6.23 2.38
CA MET A 87 -10.57 -6.70 1.00
C MET A 87 -11.79 -7.57 0.80
N GLN A 88 -12.30 -7.59 -0.43
CA GLN A 88 -13.32 -8.54 -0.84
C GLN A 88 -12.68 -9.68 -1.64
N GLY A 89 -12.91 -10.91 -1.20
CA GLY A 89 -12.24 -12.10 -1.69
C GLY A 89 -10.87 -12.33 -1.04
N LEU A 90 -10.32 -13.52 -1.28
CA LEU A 90 -8.97 -13.85 -0.83
C LEU A 90 -7.95 -12.95 -1.56
N PRO A 91 -6.92 -12.46 -0.85
CA PRO A 91 -5.85 -11.72 -1.49
C PRO A 91 -5.09 -12.55 -2.53
N TRP A 92 -4.36 -11.87 -3.40
CA TRP A 92 -3.41 -12.53 -4.30
C TRP A 92 -2.23 -13.12 -3.50
N THR A 93 -1.62 -14.16 -4.08
CA THR A 93 -0.34 -14.69 -3.62
C THR A 93 0.77 -14.03 -4.45
N ASP A 94 1.78 -13.49 -3.78
CA ASP A 94 2.99 -12.93 -4.39
C ASP A 94 4.23 -13.55 -3.76
N PRO A 95 4.80 -14.59 -4.40
CA PRO A 95 6.00 -15.25 -3.92
C PRO A 95 7.23 -14.33 -3.84
N ALA A 96 7.31 -13.31 -4.71
CA ALA A 96 8.43 -12.38 -4.71
C ALA A 96 8.40 -11.47 -3.48
N ALA A 97 7.20 -11.02 -3.10
CA ALA A 97 6.97 -10.26 -1.86
C ALA A 97 6.86 -11.14 -0.60
N CYS A 98 6.98 -12.47 -0.74
CA CYS A 98 6.75 -13.45 0.33
C CYS A 98 5.34 -13.34 0.96
N ILE A 99 4.34 -13.09 0.11
CA ILE A 99 2.93 -12.95 0.48
C ILE A 99 2.18 -14.20 0.00
N ASP A 100 1.44 -14.84 0.91
CA ASP A 100 0.53 -15.93 0.57
C ASP A 100 -0.91 -15.51 0.88
N SER A 101 -1.86 -15.88 0.00
CA SER A 101 -3.29 -15.65 0.20
C SER A 101 -3.83 -16.17 1.55
N ALA A 102 -3.24 -17.26 2.07
CA ALA A 102 -3.57 -17.86 3.35
C ALA A 102 -3.06 -17.06 4.57
N MET A 103 -2.23 -16.04 4.36
CA MET A 103 -1.84 -15.06 5.40
C MET A 103 -2.90 -13.96 5.59
N SER A 104 -4.17 -14.32 5.46
CA SER A 104 -5.31 -13.44 5.64
C SER A 104 -6.24 -13.99 6.72
N MET A 105 -7.18 -13.16 7.16
CA MET A 105 -8.15 -13.52 8.19
C MET A 105 -9.55 -13.30 7.64
N PRO A 106 -10.40 -14.34 7.60
CA PRO A 106 -11.80 -14.15 7.22
C PRO A 106 -12.48 -13.24 8.25
N VAL A 107 -13.33 -12.32 7.78
CA VAL A 107 -14.18 -11.47 8.61
C VAL A 107 -15.62 -11.94 8.45
N PHE A 108 -16.32 -12.20 9.55
CA PHE A 108 -17.68 -12.73 9.50
C PHE A 108 -18.62 -11.78 8.74
N PRO A 109 -19.36 -12.22 7.71
CA PRO A 109 -19.87 -13.60 7.54
C PRO A 109 -19.00 -14.56 6.69
N ALA A 110 -17.78 -14.20 6.29
CA ALA A 110 -16.92 -15.13 5.55
C ALA A 110 -16.59 -16.37 6.39
N THR A 111 -16.86 -17.57 5.87
CA THR A 111 -16.60 -18.85 6.56
C THR A 111 -15.57 -19.72 5.84
N SER A 112 -15.15 -19.33 4.64
CA SER A 112 -14.16 -20.06 3.85
C SER A 112 -12.78 -19.45 4.04
N HIS A 113 -11.79 -20.25 4.41
CA HIS A 113 -10.38 -19.87 4.42
C HIS A 113 -9.53 -21.09 4.06
N PRO A 114 -8.48 -20.95 3.23
CA PRO A 114 -7.67 -22.10 2.78
C PRO A 114 -7.11 -22.97 3.90
N GLU A 115 -6.76 -22.35 5.04
CA GLU A 115 -6.23 -23.05 6.23
C GLU A 115 -7.29 -23.33 7.30
N GLY A 116 -8.57 -23.09 7.02
CA GLY A 116 -9.65 -23.31 7.99
C GLY A 116 -9.57 -22.38 9.21
N ARG A 117 -9.08 -21.14 9.04
CA ARG A 117 -9.07 -20.14 10.12
C ARG A 117 -10.49 -19.73 10.46
N ASP A 118 -10.74 -19.58 11.76
CA ASP A 118 -12.01 -19.03 12.23
C ASP A 118 -12.13 -17.56 11.82
N ALA A 119 -13.35 -17.17 11.44
CA ALA A 119 -13.66 -15.78 11.16
C ALA A 119 -13.47 -14.89 12.40
N LEU A 120 -12.97 -13.68 12.16
CA LEU A 120 -13.04 -12.58 13.11
C LEU A 120 -14.51 -12.17 13.26
N LEU A 121 -15.00 -12.24 14.50
CA LEU A 121 -16.39 -11.90 14.83
C LEU A 121 -16.47 -10.44 15.26
N THR A 122 -17.25 -9.66 14.54
CA THR A 122 -17.49 -8.24 14.86
C THR A 122 -18.72 -8.08 15.74
N SER A 123 -18.82 -6.97 16.46
CA SER A 123 -19.96 -6.62 17.32
C SER A 123 -21.30 -6.71 16.58
N THR A 124 -21.28 -6.35 15.30
CA THR A 124 -22.36 -6.53 14.35
C THR A 124 -21.80 -7.15 13.07
N PRO A 125 -22.51 -8.09 12.42
CA PRO A 125 -22.05 -8.70 11.18
C PRO A 125 -21.69 -7.66 10.11
N PHE A 126 -20.64 -7.94 9.34
CA PHE A 126 -20.26 -7.06 8.24
C PHE A 126 -21.35 -6.99 7.16
N PRO A 127 -21.55 -5.83 6.52
CA PRO A 127 -22.55 -5.68 5.46
C PRO A 127 -22.14 -6.31 4.13
N TRP A 128 -20.86 -6.70 3.97
CA TRP A 128 -20.33 -7.36 2.78
C TRP A 128 -19.95 -8.81 3.07
N GLU A 129 -20.19 -9.68 2.10
CA GLU A 129 -19.77 -11.09 2.15
C GLU A 129 -18.34 -11.27 1.63
N ASN A 130 -17.73 -12.39 2.05
CA ASN A 130 -16.40 -12.82 1.61
C ASN A 130 -15.31 -11.75 1.86
N CYS A 131 -15.35 -11.12 3.03
CA CYS A 131 -14.37 -10.12 3.42
C CYS A 131 -13.18 -10.77 4.14
N TYR A 132 -11.98 -10.25 3.83
CA TYR A 132 -10.74 -10.71 4.42
C TYR A 132 -9.90 -9.52 4.87
N LEU A 133 -9.31 -9.65 6.04
CA LEU A 133 -8.32 -8.73 6.55
C LEU A 133 -6.93 -9.30 6.30
N ALA A 134 -6.04 -8.50 5.73
CA ALA A 134 -4.68 -8.91 5.43
C ALA A 134 -3.70 -7.96 6.14
N PRO A 135 -3.05 -8.37 7.23
CA PRO A 135 -2.11 -7.52 7.99
C PRO A 135 -0.95 -6.98 7.14
N PHE A 136 -0.68 -7.62 6.01
CA PHE A 136 0.35 -7.16 5.07
C PHE A 136 -0.03 -5.98 4.20
N THR A 137 -1.32 -5.64 4.18
CA THR A 137 -1.81 -4.38 3.62
C THR A 137 -1.79 -3.26 4.65
N SER A 138 -1.20 -3.51 5.82
CA SER A 138 -1.16 -2.52 6.88
C SER A 138 -0.31 -1.31 6.47
N LEU A 139 -0.61 -0.15 7.04
CA LEU A 139 0.20 1.05 6.89
C LEU A 139 -0.01 2.02 8.04
N VAL A 140 0.96 2.92 8.21
CA VAL A 140 0.84 4.04 9.14
C VAL A 140 0.23 5.24 8.43
N VAL A 141 -0.82 5.79 9.00
CA VAL A 141 -1.52 7.00 8.53
C VAL A 141 -1.64 8.01 9.65
N ARG A 142 -1.80 9.28 9.29
CA ARG A 142 -2.04 10.38 10.22
C ARG A 142 -3.47 10.87 10.13
N SER A 143 -4.08 11.18 11.25
CA SER A 143 -5.40 11.82 11.25
C SER A 143 -5.55 12.79 12.41
N ILE A 144 -6.45 13.76 12.23
CA ILE A 144 -6.91 14.62 13.31
C ILE A 144 -8.07 13.88 13.98
N ALA A 145 -7.92 13.59 15.27
CA ALA A 145 -9.00 12.98 16.03
C ALA A 145 -10.20 13.93 16.08
N THR A 146 -11.36 13.45 15.64
CA THR A 146 -12.60 14.24 15.60
C THR A 146 -13.66 13.62 16.50
N GLN A 147 -14.43 14.47 17.18
CA GLN A 147 -15.61 14.01 17.90
C GLN A 147 -16.75 13.82 16.93
N THR A 148 -17.46 12.71 17.06
CA THR A 148 -18.64 12.39 16.26
C THR A 148 -19.77 11.88 17.14
N SER A 149 -21.00 12.11 16.69
CA SER A 149 -22.19 11.42 17.19
C SER A 149 -22.50 10.14 16.41
N GLU A 150 -21.69 9.80 15.40
CA GLU A 150 -21.81 8.53 14.67
C GLU A 150 -21.63 7.36 15.63
N PRO A 151 -22.56 6.39 15.66
CA PRO A 151 -22.39 5.21 16.46
C PRO A 151 -21.27 4.33 15.90
N ILE A 152 -20.45 3.77 16.78
CA ILE A 152 -19.49 2.74 16.40
C ILE A 152 -20.27 1.43 16.27
N VAL A 153 -20.65 1.10 15.03
CA VAL A 153 -21.50 -0.07 14.75
C VAL A 153 -20.67 -1.34 14.65
N HIS A 154 -19.51 -1.25 14.01
CA HIS A 154 -18.62 -2.38 13.70
C HIS A 154 -17.32 -2.24 14.49
N GLU A 155 -17.27 -2.92 15.64
CA GLU A 155 -16.08 -3.02 16.49
C GLU A 155 -15.67 -4.48 16.58
N LEU A 156 -14.36 -4.72 16.70
CA LEU A 156 -13.83 -6.03 17.01
C LEU A 156 -13.78 -6.15 18.55
N PRO A 157 -14.55 -7.05 19.19
CA PRO A 157 -14.47 -7.25 20.64
C PRO A 157 -13.05 -7.64 21.07
N LEU A 158 -12.66 -7.35 22.32
CA LEU A 158 -11.28 -7.60 22.80
C LEU A 158 -10.77 -9.02 22.53
N SER A 159 -11.58 -10.05 22.76
CA SER A 159 -11.18 -11.44 22.48
C SER A 159 -10.92 -11.72 21.00
N GLN A 160 -11.55 -10.96 20.11
CA GLN A 160 -11.37 -11.03 18.67
C GLN A 160 -10.19 -10.15 18.22
N GLN A 161 -9.89 -9.05 18.92
CA GLN A 161 -8.63 -8.31 18.74
C GLN A 161 -7.42 -9.17 19.10
N GLU A 162 -7.44 -9.86 20.24
CA GLU A 162 -6.38 -10.81 20.63
C GLU A 162 -6.20 -11.95 19.61
N ARG A 163 -7.31 -12.40 19.00
CA ARG A 163 -7.27 -13.38 17.92
C ARG A 163 -6.63 -12.81 16.67
N HIS A 164 -7.01 -11.59 16.28
CA HIS A 164 -6.41 -10.87 15.16
C HIS A 164 -4.90 -10.71 15.36
N GLU A 165 -4.46 -10.22 16.52
CA GLU A 165 -3.03 -10.06 16.84
C GLU A 165 -2.27 -11.39 16.77
N ARG A 166 -2.86 -12.49 17.26
CA ARG A 166 -2.26 -13.82 17.18
C ARG A 166 -2.06 -14.29 15.74
N TYR A 167 -3.08 -14.15 14.89
CA TYR A 167 -2.97 -14.50 13.47
C TYR A 167 -1.97 -13.59 12.75
N ALA A 168 -1.98 -12.28 13.03
CA ALA A 168 -1.04 -11.34 12.45
C ALA A 168 0.42 -11.69 12.81
N ALA A 169 0.68 -12.06 14.07
CA ALA A 169 2.00 -12.48 14.53
C ALA A 169 2.46 -13.80 13.87
N GLU A 170 1.56 -14.77 13.70
CA GLU A 170 1.85 -16.02 12.99
C GLU A 170 2.25 -15.75 11.54
N ASP A 171 1.49 -14.90 10.83
CA ASP A 171 1.72 -14.56 9.43
C ASP A 171 3.00 -13.74 9.23
N ALA A 172 3.28 -12.80 10.13
CA ALA A 172 4.52 -12.04 10.13
C ALA A 172 5.73 -12.98 10.24
N ARG A 173 5.69 -13.95 11.17
CA ARG A 173 6.75 -14.95 11.32
C ARG A 173 6.90 -15.83 10.08
N ARG A 174 5.79 -16.31 9.53
CA ARG A 174 5.77 -17.16 8.33
C ARG A 174 6.39 -16.44 7.13
N ARG A 175 6.03 -15.17 6.94
CA ARG A 175 6.63 -14.32 5.90
C ARG A 175 8.12 -14.14 6.12
N GLU A 176 8.55 -13.87 7.34
CA GLU A 176 9.97 -13.66 7.64
C GLU A 176 10.81 -14.93 7.41
N GLU A 177 10.28 -16.10 7.79
CA GLU A 177 10.90 -17.38 7.45
C GLU A 177 11.00 -17.61 5.94
N TRP A 178 9.99 -17.19 5.18
CA TRP A 178 10.02 -17.27 3.73
C TRP A 178 11.08 -16.34 3.13
N ARG A 179 11.16 -15.07 3.57
CA ARG A 179 12.21 -14.13 3.14
C ARG A 179 13.60 -14.69 3.41
N ARG A 180 13.83 -15.22 4.61
CA ARG A 180 15.12 -15.86 4.98
C ARG A 180 15.47 -17.04 4.07
N ARG A 181 14.50 -17.90 3.75
CA ARG A 181 14.71 -19.01 2.80
C ARG A 181 15.06 -18.50 1.40
N ASN A 182 14.33 -17.52 0.89
CA ASN A 182 14.58 -16.95 -0.43
C ASN A 182 15.97 -16.27 -0.51
N ALA A 183 16.35 -15.52 0.53
CA ALA A 183 17.66 -14.88 0.63
C ALA A 183 18.80 -15.92 0.69
N ALA A 184 18.65 -16.98 1.48
CA ALA A 184 19.63 -18.06 1.55
C ALA A 184 19.81 -18.78 0.19
N HIS A 185 18.70 -19.03 -0.53
CA HIS A 185 18.76 -19.59 -1.88
C HIS A 185 19.45 -18.67 -2.87
N ALA A 186 19.21 -17.35 -2.80
CA ALA A 186 19.90 -16.37 -3.64
C ALA A 186 21.42 -16.35 -3.40
N LEU A 187 21.86 -16.52 -2.15
CA LEU A 187 23.28 -16.60 -1.79
C LEU A 187 23.95 -17.91 -2.24
N LEU A 188 23.24 -19.05 -2.17
CA LEU A 188 23.78 -20.35 -2.62
C LEU A 188 23.79 -20.48 -4.16
N GLY A 189 22.86 -19.79 -4.84
CA GLY A 189 22.72 -19.82 -6.31
C GLY A 189 23.85 -19.13 -7.08
N CYS A 190 24.65 -18.28 -6.44
CA CYS A 190 25.76 -17.57 -7.11
C CYS A 190 27.07 -18.38 -7.19
N HIS A 191 27.11 -19.61 -6.67
CA HIS A 191 28.31 -20.47 -6.67
C HIS A 191 28.25 -21.63 -7.68
N SER A 192 27.24 -21.64 -8.55
CA SER A 192 27.13 -22.62 -9.63
C SER A 192 27.03 -21.92 -11.00
N ALA A 193 28.02 -21.09 -11.33
CA ALA A 193 28.39 -20.91 -12.74
C ALA A 193 29.41 -22.00 -13.06
N PRO A 194 29.04 -23.08 -13.78
CA PRO A 194 30.00 -24.06 -14.23
C PRO A 194 30.98 -23.32 -15.14
N GLY A 195 32.27 -23.47 -14.86
CA GLY A 195 33.33 -22.94 -15.69
C GLY A 195 33.05 -23.26 -17.16
N ALA A 196 33.19 -22.25 -18.00
CA ALA A 196 33.31 -22.42 -19.43
C ALA A 196 34.48 -23.37 -19.70
N ARG A 197 34.20 -24.67 -19.76
CA ARG A 197 35.06 -25.64 -20.42
C ARG A 197 34.92 -25.37 -21.91
N SER A 198 35.98 -24.81 -22.47
CA SER A 198 36.19 -24.76 -23.90
C SER A 198 36.49 -26.17 -24.40
N ASP A 199 35.46 -26.95 -24.72
CA ASP A 199 35.65 -28.19 -25.47
C ASP A 199 34.98 -28.02 -26.84
N TRP A 200 35.84 -27.62 -27.76
CA TRP A 200 35.76 -27.79 -29.20
C TRP A 200 35.77 -29.30 -29.53
N GLU A 201 35.08 -29.67 -30.62
CA GLU A 201 35.07 -30.98 -31.29
C GLU A 201 34.32 -32.13 -30.58
N ALA A 202 33.45 -32.93 -31.20
CA ALA A 202 33.11 -33.13 -32.61
C ALA A 202 31.72 -33.78 -32.76
N GLU A 203 31.18 -33.60 -33.97
CA GLU A 203 29.97 -34.17 -34.55
C GLU A 203 29.92 -35.71 -34.60
N SER A 204 28.71 -36.28 -34.54
CA SER A 204 28.21 -37.42 -35.36
C SER A 204 26.78 -37.77 -34.88
N VAL A 205 25.71 -37.36 -35.57
CA VAL A 205 25.03 -37.92 -36.76
C VAL A 205 24.26 -39.24 -36.52
N ALA A 206 22.93 -39.14 -36.71
CA ALA A 206 21.89 -40.16 -37.02
C ALA A 206 21.54 -41.17 -35.90
N GLU A 207 20.31 -41.67 -35.73
CA GLU A 207 19.34 -42.12 -36.73
C GLU A 207 17.93 -42.30 -36.11
N ILE A 208 16.89 -42.11 -36.92
CA ILE A 208 15.45 -42.12 -36.57
C ILE A 208 14.85 -43.52 -36.87
N THR A 209 13.78 -43.89 -36.14
CA THR A 209 12.60 -44.74 -36.50
C THR A 209 12.36 -45.96 -35.57
N PRO A 210 11.16 -46.61 -35.56
CA PRO A 210 10.04 -46.27 -34.66
C PRO A 210 9.50 -47.48 -33.85
N ALA A 211 8.45 -47.22 -33.05
CA ALA A 211 7.74 -48.12 -32.12
C ALA A 211 7.11 -49.40 -32.74
N PRO A 212 6.72 -50.36 -31.88
CA PRO A 212 5.31 -50.76 -31.88
C PRO A 212 4.70 -51.03 -30.47
N THR A 213 3.41 -50.69 -30.33
CA THR A 213 2.41 -51.25 -29.38
C THR A 213 1.84 -52.57 -29.95
N PRO A 214 1.20 -53.51 -29.18
CA PRO A 214 -0.01 -53.25 -28.37
C PRO A 214 -0.29 -54.18 -27.14
N SER A 215 -1.31 -53.82 -26.35
CA SER A 215 -2.50 -54.66 -26.07
C SER A 215 -3.03 -54.67 -24.61
N SER A 216 -4.33 -54.31 -24.54
CA SER A 216 -5.44 -54.42 -23.57
C SER A 216 -5.41 -55.32 -22.31
N ALA A 217 -6.02 -54.80 -21.23
CA ALA A 217 -7.15 -55.37 -20.44
C ALA A 217 -7.56 -54.34 -19.34
N VAL A 218 -8.73 -53.67 -19.34
CA VAL A 218 -10.10 -54.01 -18.85
C VAL A 218 -10.25 -54.20 -17.32
N PHE A 219 -11.37 -53.63 -16.79
CA PHE A 219 -11.89 -53.49 -15.40
C PHE A 219 -11.47 -52.17 -14.70
N GLY A 220 -12.32 -51.24 -14.24
CA GLY A 220 -13.77 -51.14 -14.09
C GLY A 220 -14.15 -50.96 -12.60
N PHE A 221 -14.47 -49.74 -12.13
CA PHE A 221 -15.59 -49.40 -11.21
C PHE A 221 -15.61 -47.92 -10.74
N ALA A 222 -16.80 -47.30 -10.92
CA ALA A 222 -17.54 -46.25 -10.21
C ALA A 222 -16.90 -44.98 -9.54
N SER A 223 -17.40 -43.83 -10.02
CA SER A 223 -17.91 -42.61 -9.35
C SER A 223 -17.16 -41.92 -8.20
N SER A 224 -16.74 -40.68 -8.46
CA SER A 224 -17.22 -39.48 -7.71
C SER A 224 -16.86 -38.20 -8.48
N THR A 225 -17.84 -37.34 -8.73
CA THR A 225 -17.72 -36.15 -9.58
C THR A 225 -17.40 -34.92 -8.71
N ALA A 226 -16.20 -34.37 -8.88
CA ALA A 226 -15.82 -33.04 -8.41
C ALA A 226 -15.38 -32.20 -9.63
N PRO A 227 -15.67 -30.88 -9.69
CA PRO A 227 -15.33 -30.07 -10.85
C PRO A 227 -13.83 -29.82 -10.92
N GLN A 228 -13.19 -30.51 -11.86
CA GLN A 228 -11.79 -30.43 -12.22
C GLN A 228 -11.54 -29.14 -13.02
N TRP A 229 -10.75 -28.21 -12.46
CA TRP A 229 -10.23 -27.08 -13.22
C TRP A 229 -9.22 -27.61 -14.22
N GLY A 230 -9.50 -27.39 -15.51
CA GLY A 230 -8.70 -27.90 -16.62
C GLY A 230 -7.33 -27.23 -16.69
N SER A 231 -6.28 -28.00 -16.48
CA SER A 231 -4.93 -27.67 -16.93
C SER A 231 -4.88 -27.77 -18.45
N VAL A 232 -4.85 -26.63 -19.13
CA VAL A 232 -4.37 -26.54 -20.50
C VAL A 232 -2.86 -26.27 -20.42
N ALA A 233 -2.07 -27.28 -20.74
CA ALA A 233 -0.66 -27.12 -21.02
C ALA A 233 -0.52 -26.38 -22.35
N GLY A 234 -0.06 -25.13 -22.29
CA GLY A 234 0.39 -24.36 -23.43
C GLY A 234 1.80 -23.88 -23.15
N ASP A 235 2.78 -24.52 -23.79
CA ASP A 235 4.15 -24.02 -23.89
C ASP A 235 4.11 -22.68 -24.62
N GLY A 236 4.32 -21.60 -23.86
CA GLY A 236 4.37 -20.24 -24.35
C GLY A 236 5.44 -19.49 -23.56
N ASP A 237 6.66 -19.54 -24.08
CA ASP A 237 7.78 -18.72 -23.65
C ASP A 237 7.38 -17.24 -23.73
N SER A 238 7.19 -16.60 -22.58
CA SER A 238 6.90 -15.17 -22.46
C SER A 238 7.43 -14.67 -21.13
N THR A 239 8.66 -14.17 -21.21
CA THR A 239 9.34 -13.35 -20.20
C THR A 239 8.59 -12.03 -20.02
N GLY A 240 7.49 -12.07 -19.27
CA GLY A 240 6.76 -10.91 -18.80
C GLY A 240 6.69 -10.91 -17.29
N SER A 241 7.74 -10.46 -16.61
CA SER A 241 7.67 -10.18 -15.17
C SER A 241 6.59 -9.12 -14.91
N PRO A 242 5.62 -9.35 -14.00
CA PRO A 242 4.64 -8.34 -13.66
C PRO A 242 5.28 -7.21 -12.82
N PRO A 243 4.88 -5.93 -13.01
CA PRO A 243 5.56 -4.77 -12.41
C PRO A 243 5.01 -4.40 -11.01
N TYR A 244 4.79 -5.37 -10.13
CA TYR A 244 4.17 -5.12 -8.81
C TYR A 244 5.11 -5.55 -7.68
N LEU A 245 6.12 -4.75 -7.37
CA LEU A 245 6.76 -4.80 -6.06
C LEU A 245 6.04 -3.81 -5.15
N LEU A 246 5.01 -4.29 -4.46
CA LEU A 246 4.52 -3.64 -3.25
C LEU A 246 5.53 -3.94 -2.14
N SER A 247 6.55 -3.09 -2.00
CA SER A 247 7.32 -3.04 -0.76
C SER A 247 6.38 -2.51 0.32
N ALA A 248 5.75 -3.41 1.08
CA ALA A 248 5.00 -3.05 2.27
C ALA A 248 5.97 -2.40 3.27
N PRO A 249 5.67 -1.19 3.79
CA PRO A 249 6.50 -0.57 4.80
C PRO A 249 6.06 -1.10 6.17
N PHE A 250 6.80 -2.06 6.72
CA PHE A 250 6.82 -2.26 8.17
C PHE A 250 8.25 -2.35 8.68
N ALA A 251 8.58 -1.28 9.39
CA ALA A 251 9.36 -1.16 10.62
C ALA A 251 10.66 -1.96 10.76
N ASP A 252 11.69 -1.19 11.11
CA ASP A 252 12.98 -1.57 11.68
C ASP A 252 14.07 -1.98 10.68
N ASP A 253 14.56 -1.01 9.91
CA ASP A 253 15.99 -0.92 9.61
C ASP A 253 16.43 0.55 9.48
N ASP A 254 17.02 1.09 10.55
CA ASP A 254 17.66 2.42 10.63
C ASP A 254 19.01 2.43 9.86
N SER A 255 19.03 1.96 8.63
CA SER A 255 20.18 2.09 7.74
C SER A 255 20.02 3.37 6.91
N ASP A 256 20.66 4.44 7.40
CA ASP A 256 20.87 5.74 6.73
C ASP A 256 21.79 5.57 5.50
N GLU A 257 21.35 4.76 4.52
CA GLU A 257 21.95 4.70 3.19
C GLU A 257 21.20 5.67 2.28
N GLY A 258 21.92 6.67 1.77
CA GLY A 258 21.40 7.82 1.05
C GLY A 258 20.27 7.49 0.06
N VAL A 259 19.07 7.94 0.44
CA VAL A 259 17.86 7.89 -0.40
C VAL A 259 18.17 8.58 -1.72
N GLY A 260 18.26 7.80 -2.80
CA GLY A 260 18.35 8.35 -4.15
C GLY A 260 17.19 9.33 -4.40
N PRO A 261 17.29 10.25 -5.39
CA PRO A 261 16.35 11.37 -5.60
C PRO A 261 14.90 10.98 -6.02
N GLY A 262 14.40 9.79 -5.66
CA GLY A 262 13.13 9.24 -6.13
C GLY A 262 12.08 8.89 -5.08
N GLN A 263 12.37 8.89 -3.78
CA GLN A 263 11.38 8.47 -2.77
C GLN A 263 11.37 9.40 -1.57
N TYR A 264 10.77 10.58 -1.75
CA TYR A 264 10.38 11.40 -0.61
C TYR A 264 9.27 10.67 0.15
N GLU A 265 9.59 10.20 1.35
CA GLU A 265 8.65 9.49 2.19
C GLU A 265 7.77 10.48 2.95
N ILE A 266 6.48 10.44 2.64
CA ILE A 266 5.45 11.22 3.31
C ILE A 266 4.44 10.26 3.93
N THR A 267 4.19 10.44 5.22
CA THR A 267 3.09 9.76 5.92
C THR A 267 1.77 10.45 5.54
N PRO A 268 0.82 9.73 4.95
CA PRO A 268 -0.41 10.34 4.44
C PRO A 268 -1.31 10.82 5.59
N MET A 269 -1.87 12.02 5.43
CA MET A 269 -3.03 12.46 6.20
C MET A 269 -4.29 11.83 5.64
N VAL A 270 -5.18 11.36 6.51
CA VAL A 270 -6.45 10.75 6.16
C VAL A 270 -7.56 11.25 7.06
N SER A 271 -8.80 11.23 6.56
CA SER A 271 -10.01 11.40 7.34
C SER A 271 -10.67 10.05 7.59
N PHE A 272 -11.29 9.89 8.75
CA PHE A 272 -12.03 8.69 9.13
C PHE A 272 -13.52 8.99 9.36
N SER A 273 -14.37 7.99 9.16
CA SER A 273 -15.78 7.96 9.57
C SER A 273 -16.16 6.54 9.98
N HIS A 274 -17.05 6.37 10.97
CA HIS A 274 -17.55 5.05 11.35
C HIS A 274 -18.78 4.63 10.54
N ASP A 275 -19.31 5.50 9.68
CA ASP A 275 -20.41 5.20 8.79
C ASP A 275 -19.97 4.38 7.56
N LEU A 276 -19.92 3.05 7.75
CA LEU A 276 -19.63 2.10 6.67
C LEU A 276 -20.68 2.11 5.55
N SER A 277 -21.90 2.62 5.80
CA SER A 277 -22.96 2.68 4.77
C SER A 277 -22.64 3.62 3.62
N THR A 278 -21.66 4.52 3.82
CA THR A 278 -21.18 5.42 2.77
C THR A 278 -20.36 4.71 1.69
N VAL A 279 -19.97 3.46 1.93
CA VAL A 279 -19.30 2.59 0.96
C VAL A 279 -20.34 1.58 0.46
N LYS A 280 -20.54 1.49 -0.85
CA LYS A 280 -21.45 0.48 -1.45
C LYS A 280 -20.70 -0.77 -1.89
N THR A 281 -19.50 -0.56 -2.43
CA THR A 281 -18.64 -1.60 -2.99
C THR A 281 -17.25 -1.40 -2.42
N LEU A 282 -16.64 -2.49 -1.94
CA LEU A 282 -15.27 -2.47 -1.47
C LEU A 282 -14.33 -2.31 -2.66
N LEU A 283 -13.47 -1.29 -2.60
CA LEU A 283 -12.43 -1.10 -3.60
C LEU A 283 -11.23 -2.00 -3.30
N PRO A 284 -10.51 -2.47 -4.33
CA PRO A 284 -9.26 -3.17 -4.14
C PRO A 284 -8.25 -2.29 -3.37
N PRO A 285 -7.54 -2.81 -2.36
CA PRO A 285 -6.51 -2.06 -1.62
C PRO A 285 -5.43 -1.45 -2.52
N GLU A 286 -5.14 -2.07 -3.66
CA GLU A 286 -4.15 -1.65 -4.64
C GLU A 286 -4.42 -0.23 -5.15
N ASP A 287 -5.70 0.14 -5.27
CA ASP A 287 -6.10 1.48 -5.72
C ASP A 287 -5.66 2.55 -4.71
N PHE A 288 -5.73 2.25 -3.41
CA PHE A 288 -5.22 3.16 -2.38
C PHE A 288 -3.70 3.36 -2.53
N PHE A 289 -2.95 2.28 -2.79
CA PHE A 289 -1.51 2.38 -3.02
C PHE A 289 -1.16 3.10 -4.34
N VAL A 290 -2.04 3.08 -5.34
CA VAL A 290 -1.90 3.92 -6.54
C VAL A 290 -2.08 5.41 -6.18
N GLU A 291 -3.10 5.76 -5.40
CA GLU A 291 -3.31 7.13 -4.92
C GLU A 291 -2.14 7.63 -4.07
N LEU A 292 -1.68 6.80 -3.13
CA LEU A 292 -0.55 7.12 -2.26
C LEU A 292 0.74 7.35 -3.04
N ARG A 293 1.01 6.54 -4.08
CA ARG A 293 2.15 6.76 -4.99
C ARG A 293 2.05 8.07 -5.75
N LYS A 294 0.86 8.46 -6.23
CA LYS A 294 0.65 9.76 -6.88
C LYS A 294 0.94 10.90 -5.90
N LEU A 295 0.46 10.81 -4.66
CA LEU A 295 0.74 11.79 -3.62
C LEU A 295 2.24 11.89 -3.32
N ARG A 296 2.93 10.76 -3.11
CA ARG A 296 4.38 10.69 -2.90
C ARG A 296 5.17 11.32 -4.06
N SER A 297 4.75 11.07 -5.30
CA SER A 297 5.36 11.69 -6.49
C SER A 297 5.19 13.22 -6.51
N ILE A 298 4.00 13.72 -6.16
CA ILE A 298 3.74 15.16 -6.03
C ILE A 298 4.62 15.77 -4.93
N ALA A 299 4.68 15.12 -3.77
CA ALA A 299 5.48 15.56 -2.63
C ALA A 299 6.98 15.60 -2.94
N GLY A 300 7.53 14.54 -3.55
CA GLY A 300 8.93 14.51 -3.98
C GLY A 300 9.27 15.58 -5.00
N GLY A 301 8.37 15.85 -5.95
CA GLY A 301 8.53 16.96 -6.89
C GLY A 301 8.53 18.33 -6.21
N ALA A 302 7.68 18.54 -5.20
CA ALA A 302 7.62 19.78 -4.43
C ALA A 302 8.90 19.99 -3.62
N HIS A 303 9.34 18.96 -2.91
CA HIS A 303 10.55 18.96 -2.11
C HIS A 303 11.78 19.31 -2.97
N TYR A 304 11.90 18.67 -4.14
CA TYR A 304 12.98 18.95 -5.09
C TYR A 304 12.99 20.43 -5.55
N ARG A 305 11.82 21.00 -5.86
CA ARG A 305 11.72 22.42 -6.24
C ARG A 305 12.09 23.37 -5.11
N GLN A 306 11.66 23.07 -3.88
CA GLN A 306 12.06 23.85 -2.70
C GLN A 306 13.57 23.80 -2.47
N MET A 307 14.20 22.63 -2.60
CA MET A 307 15.66 22.49 -2.51
C MET A 307 16.37 23.35 -3.55
N LEU A 308 15.93 23.34 -4.81
CA LEU A 308 16.52 24.18 -5.86
C LEU A 308 16.42 25.68 -5.57
N ILE A 309 15.27 26.12 -5.04
CA ILE A 309 15.08 27.52 -4.63
C ILE A 309 16.02 27.88 -3.48
N ALA A 310 16.16 26.99 -2.49
CA ALA A 310 17.05 27.21 -1.35
C ALA A 310 18.52 27.27 -1.78
N THR A 311 19.00 26.35 -2.63
CA THR A 311 20.36 26.37 -3.17
C THR A 311 20.63 27.65 -3.93
N ARG A 312 19.71 28.09 -4.80
CA ARG A 312 19.86 29.33 -5.56
C ARG A 312 19.92 30.56 -4.67
N ARG A 313 19.08 30.64 -3.63
CA ARG A 313 19.12 31.75 -2.66
C ARG A 313 20.48 31.82 -1.95
N ARG A 314 21.02 30.66 -1.54
CA ARG A 314 22.35 30.58 -0.94
C ARG A 314 23.46 31.06 -1.88
N GLU A 315 23.41 30.67 -3.15
CA GLU A 315 24.37 31.15 -4.16
C GLU A 315 24.25 32.68 -4.39
N GLU A 316 23.02 33.22 -4.38
CA GLU A 316 22.77 34.66 -4.50
C GLU A 316 23.30 35.43 -3.27
N ASP A 317 23.13 34.89 -2.06
CA ASP A 317 23.63 35.48 -0.80
C ASP A 317 25.17 35.40 -0.71
N GLU A 318 25.79 34.26 -1.06
CA GLU A 318 27.25 34.10 -1.08
C GLU A 318 27.92 35.01 -2.13
N ASN A 319 27.24 35.26 -3.25
CA ASN A 319 27.72 36.20 -4.27
C ASN A 319 27.57 37.68 -3.84
N TYR A 320 26.70 37.98 -2.88
CA TYR A 320 26.48 39.35 -2.37
C TYR A 320 27.54 39.78 -1.34
N ASP A 321 28.07 38.85 -0.53
CA ASP A 321 29.08 39.16 0.50
C ASP A 321 30.54 39.25 -0.04
N GLY A 322 30.72 39.02 -1.35
CA GLY A 322 32.06 38.91 -1.96
C GLY A 322 32.46 39.99 -2.97
N ARG A 323 31.60 40.97 -3.31
CA ARG A 323 31.92 41.91 -4.42
C ARG A 323 31.19 43.26 -4.40
N SER A 324 31.38 44.03 -3.34
CA SER A 324 31.65 45.47 -3.47
C SER A 324 33.19 45.62 -3.46
N ASP A 325 33.91 45.60 -4.57
CA ASP A 325 33.83 46.50 -5.70
C ASP A 325 34.47 45.85 -6.94
N VAL A 326 34.20 46.46 -8.11
CA VAL A 326 34.89 46.25 -9.39
C VAL A 326 34.48 44.98 -10.18
N PHE A 327 33.43 45.11 -10.98
CA PHE A 327 33.42 44.87 -12.45
C PHE A 327 31.97 44.74 -12.95
N ILE A 328 31.30 45.89 -13.11
CA ILE A 328 30.24 46.01 -14.11
C ILE A 328 30.95 46.03 -15.47
N TYR A 329 31.00 44.90 -16.18
CA TYR A 329 31.00 44.78 -17.65
C TYR A 329 31.32 43.33 -18.06
N ALA A 330 30.28 42.49 -18.17
CA ALA A 330 30.22 41.36 -19.11
C ALA A 330 28.86 40.65 -18.97
N VAL A 331 27.82 41.24 -19.55
CA VAL A 331 26.56 40.55 -19.79
C VAL A 331 26.81 39.53 -20.90
N SER A 332 26.98 38.24 -20.54
CA SER A 332 26.99 37.12 -21.48
C SER A 332 25.66 36.36 -21.39
N THR A 333 24.87 36.49 -22.44
CA THR A 333 23.48 36.03 -22.63
C THR A 333 23.33 34.51 -22.85
N THR A 334 24.19 33.65 -22.29
CA THR A 334 24.38 32.31 -22.89
C THR A 334 23.81 31.11 -22.11
N THR A 335 23.33 31.26 -20.87
CA THR A 335 22.95 30.09 -20.03
C THR A 335 21.45 29.93 -19.70
N ARG A 336 20.57 30.75 -20.27
CA ARG A 336 19.12 30.71 -19.95
C ARG A 336 18.28 29.59 -20.61
N LYS A 337 18.85 28.67 -21.41
CA LYS A 337 18.06 27.78 -22.30
C LYS A 337 17.83 26.31 -21.89
N PRO A 338 18.66 25.59 -21.11
CA PRO A 338 18.38 24.17 -20.87
C PRO A 338 17.32 23.93 -19.77
N PHE A 339 17.11 24.89 -18.86
CA PHE A 339 16.31 24.68 -17.64
C PHE A 339 14.78 24.70 -17.86
N SER A 340 14.28 25.54 -18.78
CA SER A 340 12.84 25.59 -19.08
C SER A 340 12.34 24.31 -19.77
N ARG A 341 13.23 23.61 -20.49
CA ARG A 341 12.90 22.37 -21.21
C ARG A 341 12.70 21.20 -20.25
N ALA A 342 13.57 21.05 -19.24
CA ALA A 342 13.46 19.98 -18.24
C ALA A 342 12.19 20.08 -17.39
N ILE A 343 11.84 21.29 -16.94
CA ILE A 343 10.59 21.55 -16.20
C ILE A 343 9.36 21.30 -17.09
N SER A 344 9.42 21.71 -18.36
CA SER A 344 8.32 21.49 -19.31
C SER A 344 8.16 20.02 -19.73
N GLU A 345 9.23 19.23 -19.74
CA GLU A 345 9.18 17.79 -19.99
C GLU A 345 8.66 17.01 -18.76
N PHE A 346 9.05 17.40 -17.55
CA PHE A 346 8.49 16.84 -16.32
C PHE A 346 6.98 17.12 -16.21
N GLY A 347 6.56 18.38 -16.43
CA GLY A 347 5.14 18.75 -16.42
C GLY A 347 4.29 18.01 -17.47
N ARG A 348 4.86 17.70 -18.65
CA ARG A 348 4.19 16.87 -19.68
C ARG A 348 4.05 15.42 -19.22
N ARG A 349 5.12 14.82 -18.70
CA ARG A 349 5.09 13.43 -18.19
C ARG A 349 4.07 13.25 -17.07
N VAL A 350 3.97 14.20 -16.14
CA VAL A 350 2.97 14.15 -15.06
C VAL A 350 1.54 14.29 -15.62
N LYS A 351 1.31 15.18 -16.59
CA LYS A 351 -0.01 15.30 -17.24
C LYS A 351 -0.42 14.04 -18.01
N ASP A 352 0.53 13.35 -18.63
CA ASP A 352 0.26 12.11 -19.37
C ASP A 352 -0.10 10.95 -18.41
N VAL A 353 0.51 10.91 -17.21
CA VAL A 353 0.17 9.94 -16.15
C VAL A 353 -1.22 10.22 -15.54
N LEU A 354 -1.65 11.49 -15.50
CA LEU A 354 -2.93 11.89 -14.92
C LEU A 354 -4.11 11.87 -15.91
N ARG A 355 -3.89 11.56 -17.19
CA ARG A 355 -4.99 11.42 -18.15
C ARG A 355 -5.75 10.10 -17.91
N PRO A 356 -7.09 10.12 -17.81
CA PRO A 356 -7.87 8.89 -17.79
C PRO A 356 -7.68 8.14 -19.11
N LYS A 357 -7.40 6.83 -19.02
CA LYS A 357 -7.44 5.95 -20.18
C LYS A 357 -8.91 5.72 -20.51
N ASN A 358 -9.35 6.26 -21.66
CA ASN A 358 -10.67 5.98 -22.23
C ASN A 358 -10.73 4.57 -22.79
#